data_AF-A0A1W1WQ76-F1
#
_entry.id   AF-A0A1W1WQ76-F1
#
_cell.length_a   1.000
_cell.length_b   1.000
_cell.length_c   1.000
_cell.angle_alpha   90.00
_cell.angle_beta   90.00
_cell.angle_gamma   90.00
#
_symmetry.space_group_name_H-M   'P 1'
#
loop_
_entity.id
_entity.type
_entity.pdbx_description
1 polymer ?
#
loop_
_entity_poly.entity_id
_entity_poly.type
_entity_poly.pdbx_seq_one_letter_code
_entity_poly.pdbx_strand_id
1 'polypeptide(L)'
;MKSITAKEFDEKFDRGEDISEYLDFGKAKRVGEVKKQPTKKINIDLPQNILNLIDEEASKIGVARQALLKVWIVERLKEELSKPL
;
A
#
# COMPACT_ATOMS: atom_id res chain seq x y z
N MET A 1 7.37 -2.78 28.05
CA MET A 1 8.29 -2.00 27.19
C MET A 1 8.92 -0.93 28.05
N LYS A 2 10.24 -0.90 28.15
CA LYS A 2 10.93 0.23 28.80
C LYS A 2 11.03 1.38 27.78
N SER A 3 11.15 2.61 28.28
CA SER A 3 11.27 3.81 27.44
C SER A 3 12.67 4.42 27.57
N ILE A 4 13.28 4.74 26.43
CA ILE A 4 14.52 5.50 26.31
C ILE A 4 14.33 6.57 25.24
N THR A 5 15.23 7.54 25.16
CA THR A 5 15.20 8.51 24.06
C THR A 5 15.58 7.82 22.74
N ALA A 6 15.12 8.38 21.61
CA ALA A 6 15.47 7.86 20.29
C ALA A 6 16.99 7.84 20.07
N LYS A 7 17.70 8.86 20.55
CA LYS A 7 19.16 8.95 20.45
C LYS A 7 19.87 7.83 21.21
N GLU A 8 19.42 7.53 22.43
CA GLU A 8 19.99 6.42 23.22
C GLU A 8 19.68 5.06 22.60
N PHE A 9 18.52 4.93 21.95
CA PHE A 9 18.14 3.72 21.22
C PHE A 9 19.08 3.49 20.03
N ASP A 10 19.31 4.51 19.20
CA ASP A 10 20.19 4.42 18.03
C ASP A 10 21.63 4.08 18.44
N GLU A 11 22.15 4.74 19.47
CA GLU A 11 23.49 4.44 19.98
C GLU A 11 23.64 3.00 20.50
N LYS A 12 22.62 2.46 21.19
CA LYS A 12 22.62 1.08 21.68
C LYS A 12 22.55 0.08 20.53
N PHE A 13 21.73 0.38 19.52
CA PHE A 13 21.60 -0.43 18.31
C PHE A 13 22.93 -0.48 17.54
N ASP A 14 23.58 0.66 17.32
CA ASP A 14 24.86 0.76 16.60
C ASP A 14 26.01 0.08 17.35
N ARG A 15 25.95 0.05 18.69
CA ARG A 15 26.91 -0.70 19.53
C ARG A 15 26.64 -2.21 19.58
N GLY A 16 25.57 -2.69 18.93
CA GLY A 16 25.18 -4.10 18.95
C GLY A 16 24.69 -4.59 20.32
N GLU A 17 24.22 -3.67 21.17
CA GLU A 17 23.60 -4.03 22.45
C GLU A 17 22.22 -4.67 22.23
N ASP A 18 21.78 -5.52 23.16
CA ASP A 18 20.41 -6.05 23.13
C ASP A 18 19.39 -4.94 23.44
N ILE A 19 18.56 -4.62 22.46
CA ILE A 19 17.50 -3.61 22.55
C ILE A 19 16.10 -4.22 22.66
N SER A 20 15.98 -5.55 22.80
CA SER A 20 14.71 -6.29 22.76
C SER A 20 13.69 -5.81 23.80
N GLU A 21 14.15 -5.32 24.95
CA GLU A 21 13.30 -4.78 26.02
C GLU A 21 12.61 -3.44 25.68
N TYR A 22 13.11 -2.76 24.64
CA TYR A 22 12.60 -1.50 24.11
C TYR A 22 11.79 -1.69 22.82
N LEU A 23 11.62 -2.92 22.33
CA LEU A 23 10.87 -3.23 21.11
C LEU A 23 9.48 -3.80 21.44
N ASP A 24 8.45 -3.32 20.74
CA ASP A 24 7.09 -3.88 20.80
C ASP A 24 6.93 -4.96 19.72
N PHE A 25 7.30 -6.19 20.06
CA PHE A 25 7.14 -7.34 19.17
C PHE A 25 5.67 -7.70 18.90
N GLY A 26 4.72 -7.25 19.72
CA GLY A 26 3.29 -7.44 19.49
C GLY A 26 2.76 -6.63 18.30
N LYS A 27 3.43 -5.51 17.99
CA LYS A 27 3.18 -4.68 16.79
C LYS A 27 4.18 -4.89 15.67
N ALA A 28 5.21 -5.71 15.88
CA ALA A 28 6.20 -5.99 14.86
C ALA A 28 5.52 -6.67 13.66
N LYS A 29 5.72 -6.10 12.47
CA LYS A 29 5.27 -6.68 11.21
C LYS A 29 6.48 -7.26 10.51
N ARG A 30 6.44 -8.55 10.17
CA ARG A 30 7.42 -9.14 9.27
C ARG A 30 7.30 -8.46 7.91
N VAL A 31 8.40 -7.89 7.41
CA VAL A 31 8.45 -7.23 6.09
C VAL A 31 8.11 -8.23 4.95
N GLY A 32 8.35 -9.52 5.15
CA GLY A 32 7.93 -10.59 4.22
C GLY A 32 6.46 -11.01 4.31
N GLU A 33 5.73 -10.59 5.34
CA GLU A 33 4.29 -10.85 5.55
C GLU A 33 3.44 -9.62 5.20
N VAL A 34 3.83 -8.87 4.17
CA VAL A 34 2.81 -8.16 3.40
C VAL A 34 1.94 -9.25 2.81
N LYS A 35 0.89 -9.65 3.55
CA LYS A 35 -0.13 -10.61 3.11
C LYS A 35 -0.59 -10.11 1.74
N LYS A 36 -0.08 -10.72 0.67
CA LYS A 36 -0.63 -10.53 -0.67
C LYS A 36 -2.08 -10.95 -0.52
N GLN A 37 -2.98 -9.98 -0.45
CA GLN A 37 -4.39 -10.29 -0.40
C GLN A 37 -4.69 -11.16 -1.62
N PRO A 38 -5.46 -12.25 -1.47
CA PRO A 38 -5.76 -13.12 -2.59
C PRO A 38 -6.39 -12.30 -3.71
N THR A 39 -5.75 -12.26 -4.87
CA THR A 39 -6.25 -11.52 -6.03
C THR A 39 -7.26 -12.38 -6.77
N LYS A 40 -8.47 -11.86 -7.01
CA LYS A 40 -9.50 -12.50 -7.83
C LYS A 40 -9.55 -11.82 -9.20
N LYS A 41 -9.53 -12.62 -10.29
CA LYS A 41 -9.76 -12.11 -11.65
C LYS A 41 -11.26 -11.85 -11.85
N ILE A 42 -11.58 -10.75 -12.50
CA ILE A 42 -12.94 -10.38 -12.90
C ILE A 42 -12.92 -10.03 -14.38
N ASN A 43 -14.00 -10.38 -15.08
CA ASN A 43 -14.24 -9.98 -16.48
C ASN A 43 -15.31 -8.89 -16.47
N ILE A 44 -15.10 -7.82 -17.23
CA ILE A 44 -16.01 -6.68 -17.33
C ILE A 44 -16.10 -6.30 -18.80
N ASP A 45 -17.33 -6.08 -19.27
CA ASP A 45 -17.58 -5.53 -20.60
C ASP A 45 -17.75 -4.01 -20.50
N LEU A 46 -17.06 -3.27 -21.38
CA LEU A 46 -17.12 -1.81 -21.47
C LEU A 46 -17.44 -1.39 -22.91
N PRO A 47 -18.22 -0.32 -23.12
CA PRO A 47 -18.39 0.27 -24.45
C PRO A 47 -17.04 0.65 -25.07
N GLN A 48 -16.87 0.42 -26.37
CA GLN A 48 -15.59 0.64 -27.07
C GLN A 48 -15.09 2.08 -26.95
N ASN A 49 -15.99 3.06 -27.00
CA ASN A 49 -15.63 4.48 -26.85
C ASN A 49 -15.02 4.78 -25.47
N ILE A 50 -15.51 4.14 -24.42
CA ILE A 50 -14.96 4.29 -23.06
C ILE A 50 -13.59 3.63 -22.97
N LEU A 51 -13.43 2.45 -23.56
CA LEU A 51 -12.14 1.76 -23.58
C LEU A 51 -11.05 2.59 -24.26
N ASN A 52 -11.39 3.23 -25.39
CA ASN A 52 -10.47 4.09 -26.12
C ASN A 52 -10.02 5.30 -25.28
N LEU A 53 -10.95 5.95 -24.55
CA LEU A 53 -10.61 7.06 -23.66
C LEU A 53 -9.64 6.63 -22.54
N ILE A 54 -9.83 5.42 -21.99
CA ILE A 54 -8.93 4.87 -20.98
C ILE A 54 -7.54 4.60 -21.57
N ASP A 55 -7.48 4.07 -22.79
CA ASP A 55 -6.22 3.78 -23.47
C ASP A 55 -5.41 5.04 -23.78
N GLU A 56 -6.08 6.09 -24.26
CA GLU A 56 -5.45 7.39 -24.50
C GLU A 56 -4.84 7.93 -23.21
N GLU A 57 -5.58 7.87 -22.10
CA GLU A 57 -5.11 8.38 -20.83
C GLU A 57 -3.95 7.55 -20.27
N ALA A 58 -4.04 6.23 -20.37
CA ALA A 58 -2.95 5.33 -19.98
C ALA A 58 -1.69 5.58 -20.82
N SER A 59 -1.84 5.84 -22.11
CA SER A 59 -0.73 6.17 -23.01
C SER A 59 -0.07 7.50 -22.66
N LYS A 60 -0.84 8.54 -22.31
CA LYS A 60 -0.29 9.86 -21.94
C LYS A 60 0.64 9.79 -20.75
N ILE A 61 0.30 8.96 -19.77
CA ILE A 61 1.09 8.79 -18.53
C ILE A 61 2.05 7.60 -18.59
N GLY A 62 2.12 6.89 -19.73
CA GLY A 62 3.07 5.80 -19.97
C GLY A 62 2.82 4.53 -19.15
N VAL A 63 1.56 4.19 -18.86
CA VAL A 63 1.21 2.98 -18.10
C VAL A 63 0.29 2.04 -18.89
N ALA A 64 0.23 0.77 -18.47
CA ALA A 64 -0.74 -0.16 -19.03
C ALA A 64 -2.17 0.18 -18.58
N ARG A 65 -3.16 -0.02 -19.46
CA ARG A 65 -4.60 0.13 -19.16
C ARG A 65 -5.00 -0.48 -17.80
N GLN A 66 -4.57 -1.72 -17.56
CA GLN A 66 -4.87 -2.46 -16.33
C GLN A 66 -4.28 -1.80 -15.06
N ALA A 67 -3.16 -1.10 -15.17
CA ALA A 67 -2.58 -0.37 -14.05
C ALA A 67 -3.39 0.90 -13.77
N LEU A 68 -3.75 1.65 -14.80
CA LEU A 68 -4.60 2.85 -14.67
C LEU A 68 -5.95 2.51 -14.03
N LEU A 69 -6.63 1.48 -14.54
CA LEU A 69 -7.92 1.02 -14.00
C LEU A 69 -7.82 0.65 -12.51
N LYS A 70 -6.74 -0.01 -12.08
CA LYS A 70 -6.55 -0.34 -10.66
C LYS A 70 -6.45 0.90 -9.78
N VAL A 71 -5.73 1.93 -10.24
CA VAL A 71 -5.58 3.19 -9.51
C VAL A 71 -6.95 3.87 -9.38
N TRP A 72 -7.66 4.06 -10.49
CA TRP A 72 -8.97 4.71 -10.48
C TRP A 72 -10.01 3.99 -9.62
N ILE A 73 -10.05 2.65 -9.66
CA ILE A 73 -10.96 1.87 -8.79
C ILE A 73 -10.65 2.13 -7.32
N VAL A 74 -9.37 2.13 -6.93
CA VAL A 74 -8.96 2.39 -5.54
C VAL A 74 -9.30 3.82 -5.12
N GLU A 75 -9.05 4.81 -5.98
CA GLU A 75 -9.38 6.21 -5.72
C GLU A 75 -10.88 6.40 -5.53
N ARG A 76 -11.69 5.90 -6.47
CA ARG A 76 -13.15 5.99 -6.38
C ARG A 76 -13.70 5.31 -5.13
N LEU A 77 -13.17 4.14 -4.75
CA LEU A 77 -13.58 3.45 -3.53
C LEU A 77 -13.19 4.23 -2.27
N LYS A 78 -12.00 4.83 -2.23
CA LYS A 78 -11.58 5.68 -1.10
C LYS A 78 -12.49 6.88 -0.94
N GLU A 79 -12.87 7.54 -2.03
CA GLU A 79 -13.83 8.64 -2.01
C GLU A 79 -15.17 8.21 -1.42
N GLU A 80 -15.74 7.09 -1.88
CA GLU A 80 -17.02 6.60 -1.38
C GLU A 80 -16.97 6.17 0.08
N LEU A 81 -15.87 5.57 0.54
CA LEU A 81 -15.68 5.21 1.94
C LEU A 81 -15.43 6.42 2.85
N SER A 82 -14.96 7.54 2.29
CA SER A 82 -14.69 8.78 3.03
C SER A 82 -15.90 9.69 3.19
N LYS A 83 -16.95 9.48 2.38
CA LYS A 83 -18.21 10.24 2.52
C LYS A 83 -18.99 9.71 3.74
N PRO A 84 -19.39 10.58 4.69
CA PRO A 84 -20.36 10.17 5.70
C PRO A 84 -21.70 9.84 5.02
N LEU A 85 -22.34 8.77 5.48
CA LEU A 85 -23.68 8.33 5.07
C LEU A 85 -24.72 9.45 5.17
#